data_AF-A0AAE4DG40-F1
#
_entry.id   AF-A0AAE4DG40-F1
#
_cell.length_a   1.000
_cell.length_b   1.000
_cell.length_c   1.000
_cell.angle_alpha   90.00
_cell.angle_beta   90.00
_cell.angle_gamma   90.00
#
_symmetry.space_group_name_H-M   'P 1'
#
loop_
_entity.id
_entity.type
_entity.pdbx_description
1 polymer ?
#
loop_
_entity_poly.entity_id
_entity_poly.type
_entity_poly.pdbx_seq_one_letter_code
_entity_poly.pdbx_strand_id
1 'polypeptide(L)'
;MKPETSTRTLEHSIHQMVEIAVRALSPGVNDPYTAISCIDNLTSTMCYLTTVKFPSKYRYNEDGDLRVIADALTYEGMLDAAFNQIRQFASGSPSVVIRLLEALITIHEFTHRPYYKRAVKIHAKMVLNMASDSFDEHNDFIDVKKRSQLIFGDGSDQ
;
A
#
# COMPACT_ATOMS: atom_id res chain seq x y z
N MET A 1 -18.20 17.16 17.41
CA MET A 1 -17.95 16.49 16.12
C MET A 1 -17.10 15.26 16.42
N LYS A 2 -17.56 14.03 16.15
CA LYS A 2 -16.86 12.76 16.50
C LYS A 2 -16.03 12.27 15.29
N PRO A 3 -14.71 12.53 15.22
CA PRO A 3 -13.87 12.06 14.11
C PRO A 3 -13.41 10.61 14.23
N GLU A 4 -13.62 9.94 15.37
CA GLU A 4 -13.04 8.60 15.63
C GLU A 4 -13.72 7.45 14.88
N THR A 5 -15.00 7.60 14.55
CA THR A 5 -15.76 6.54 13.88
C THR A 5 -15.38 6.42 12.41
N SER A 6 -14.97 7.52 11.76
CA SER A 6 -14.69 7.52 10.32
C SER A 6 -13.39 6.78 9.97
N THR A 7 -12.32 6.98 10.75
CA THR A 7 -11.02 6.34 10.47
C THR A 7 -11.02 4.84 10.76
N ARG A 8 -11.72 4.39 11.82
CA ARG A 8 -11.90 2.96 12.11
C ARG A 8 -12.72 2.25 11.03
N THR A 9 -13.79 2.89 10.53
CA THR A 9 -14.55 2.33 9.40
C THR A 9 -13.68 2.19 8.15
N LEU A 10 -12.82 3.18 7.86
CA LEU A 10 -11.90 3.10 6.72
C LEU A 10 -10.90 1.95 6.84
N GLU A 11 -10.31 1.74 8.03
CA GLU A 11 -9.41 0.62 8.29
C GLU A 11 -10.11 -0.73 8.06
N HIS A 12 -11.34 -0.88 8.56
CA HIS A 12 -12.15 -2.07 8.31
C HIS A 12 -12.45 -2.27 6.82
N SER A 13 -12.78 -1.21 6.07
CA SER A 13 -13.02 -1.29 4.63
C SER A 13 -11.77 -1.70 3.86
N ILE A 14 -10.59 -1.20 4.24
CA ILE A 14 -9.31 -1.63 3.66
C ILE A 14 -9.10 -3.12 3.92
N HIS A 15 -9.26 -3.59 5.16
CA HIS A 15 -9.10 -5.00 5.49
C HIS A 15 -10.06 -5.91 4.71
N GLN A 16 -11.32 -5.51 4.54
CA GLN A 16 -12.28 -6.27 3.74
C GLN A 16 -11.84 -6.38 2.27
N MET A 17 -11.34 -5.29 1.69
CA MET A 17 -10.86 -5.29 0.31
C MET A 17 -9.61 -6.15 0.14
N VAL A 18 -8.71 -6.13 1.13
CA VAL A 18 -7.52 -6.98 1.17
C VAL A 18 -7.92 -8.45 1.28
N GLU A 19 -8.91 -8.79 2.11
CA GLU A 19 -9.43 -10.16 2.22
C GLU A 19 -9.99 -10.67 0.89
N ILE A 20 -10.72 -9.83 0.15
CA ILE A 20 -11.24 -10.18 -1.18
C ILE A 20 -10.07 -10.41 -2.15
N ALA A 21 -9.10 -9.50 -2.20
CA ALA A 21 -7.93 -9.62 -3.07
C ALA A 21 -7.11 -10.88 -2.78
N VAL A 22 -6.80 -11.14 -1.50
CA VAL A 22 -6.05 -12.33 -1.08
C VAL A 22 -6.81 -13.61 -1.39
N ARG A 23 -8.13 -13.64 -1.18
CA ARG A 23 -8.97 -14.79 -1.55
C ARG A 23 -8.93 -15.03 -3.06
N ALA A 24 -9.01 -13.97 -3.86
CA ALA A 24 -8.92 -14.06 -5.32
C ALA A 24 -7.56 -14.62 -5.78
N LEU A 25 -6.46 -14.22 -5.14
CA LEU A 25 -5.11 -14.71 -5.43
C LEU A 25 -4.80 -16.10 -4.85
N SER A 26 -5.67 -16.64 -4.01
CA SER A 26 -5.42 -17.95 -3.40
C SER A 26 -5.37 -19.07 -4.47
N PRO A 27 -4.60 -20.15 -4.25
CA PRO A 27 -4.46 -21.24 -5.23
C PRO A 27 -5.77 -21.88 -5.68
N GLY A 28 -6.82 -21.81 -4.85
CA GLY A 28 -8.13 -22.38 -5.16
C GLY A 28 -9.01 -21.51 -6.06
N VAL A 29 -8.71 -20.21 -6.19
CA VAL A 29 -9.49 -19.26 -7.00
C VAL A 29 -8.68 -18.77 -8.20
N ASN A 30 -7.46 -18.29 -7.96
CA ASN A 30 -6.54 -17.77 -8.98
C ASN A 30 -7.20 -16.77 -9.96
N ASP A 31 -7.87 -15.77 -9.42
CA ASP A 31 -8.53 -14.69 -10.16
C ASP A 31 -7.75 -13.36 -10.03
N PRO A 32 -6.80 -13.09 -10.96
CA PRO A 32 -6.03 -11.86 -10.93
C PRO A 32 -6.86 -10.61 -11.24
N TYR A 33 -7.98 -10.71 -11.95
CA TYR A 33 -8.80 -9.55 -12.33
C TYR A 33 -9.53 -8.95 -11.13
N THR A 34 -10.06 -9.81 -10.26
CA THR A 34 -10.65 -9.37 -8.99
C THR A 34 -9.59 -8.72 -8.10
N ALA A 35 -8.41 -9.33 -7.99
CA ALA A 35 -7.31 -8.75 -7.20
C ALA A 35 -6.86 -7.39 -7.73
N ILE A 36 -6.72 -7.23 -9.05
CA ILE A 36 -6.40 -5.96 -9.72
C ILE A 36 -7.46 -4.90 -9.40
N SER A 37 -8.74 -5.26 -9.46
CA SER A 37 -9.83 -4.35 -9.13
C SER A 37 -9.76 -3.88 -7.67
N CYS A 38 -9.44 -4.77 -6.73
CA CYS A 38 -9.21 -4.41 -5.33
C CYS A 38 -7.99 -3.48 -5.17
N ILE A 39 -6.90 -3.73 -5.89
CA ILE A 39 -5.70 -2.86 -5.90
C ILE A 39 -6.06 -1.45 -6.38
N ASP A 40 -6.83 -1.30 -7.46
CA ASP A 40 -7.25 0.00 -7.98
C ASP A 40 -8.09 0.81 -6.97
N ASN A 41 -9.00 0.13 -6.27
CA ASN A 41 -9.82 0.76 -5.23
C ASN A 41 -8.99 1.16 -4.00
N LEU A 42 -8.06 0.30 -3.58
CA LEU A 42 -7.11 0.62 -2.51
C LEU A 42 -6.20 1.78 -2.90
N THR A 43 -5.76 1.85 -4.16
CA THR A 43 -4.96 2.96 -4.69
C THR A 43 -5.70 4.28 -4.54
N SER A 44 -6.95 4.33 -4.99
CA SER A 44 -7.80 5.52 -4.87
C SER A 44 -7.98 5.94 -3.40
N THR A 45 -8.17 4.96 -2.51
CA THR A 45 -8.29 5.18 -1.06
C THR A 45 -6.99 5.76 -0.48
N MET A 46 -5.84 5.21 -0.85
CA MET A 46 -4.54 5.69 -0.36
C MET A 46 -4.19 7.08 -0.89
N CYS A 47 -4.52 7.38 -2.15
CA CYS A 47 -4.41 8.73 -2.69
C CYS A 47 -5.27 9.72 -1.91
N TYR A 48 -6.53 9.38 -1.61
CA TYR A 48 -7.38 10.22 -0.78
C TYR A 48 -6.80 10.47 0.62
N LEU A 49 -6.25 9.43 1.26
CA LEU A 49 -5.66 9.52 2.60
C LEU A 49 -4.43 10.44 2.67
N THR A 50 -3.77 10.75 1.55
CA THR A 50 -2.70 11.77 1.52
C THR A 50 -3.20 13.16 1.93
N THR A 51 -4.49 13.44 1.73
CA THR A 51 -5.13 14.73 2.02
C THR A 51 -5.70 14.81 3.44
N VAL A 52 -5.84 13.67 4.11
CA VAL A 52 -6.47 13.56 5.43
C VAL A 52 -5.46 13.84 6.55
N LYS A 53 -5.91 14.52 7.61
CA LYS A 53 -5.13 14.67 8.85
C LYS A 53 -5.35 13.46 9.75
N PHE A 54 -4.31 12.65 9.92
CA PHE A 54 -4.32 11.57 10.90
C PHE A 54 -4.24 12.13 12.33
N PRO A 55 -5.00 11.56 13.28
CA PRO A 55 -4.99 12.01 14.67
C PRO A 55 -3.62 11.76 15.32
N SER A 56 -3.20 12.65 16.22
CA SER A 56 -1.97 12.49 16.99
C SER A 56 -2.02 11.22 17.84
N LYS A 57 -0.88 10.51 17.95
CA LYS A 57 -0.66 9.40 18.89
C LYS A 57 -0.86 9.81 20.36
N TYR A 58 -0.67 11.08 20.64
CA TYR A 58 -0.74 11.64 21.98
C TYR A 58 -2.10 12.27 22.23
N ARG A 59 -2.82 11.74 23.22
CA ARG A 59 -4.04 12.35 23.73
C ARG A 59 -3.83 12.90 25.12
N TYR A 60 -4.04 14.20 25.24
CA TYR A 60 -3.94 14.95 26.48
C TYR A 60 -5.36 15.14 27.07
N ASN A 61 -5.49 15.20 28.39
CA ASN A 61 -6.72 15.67 29.05
C ASN A 61 -6.84 17.20 28.95
N GLU A 62 -7.94 17.76 29.46
CA GLU A 62 -8.18 19.22 29.53
C GLU A 62 -7.10 19.96 30.34
N ASP A 63 -6.40 19.26 31.24
CA ASP A 63 -5.31 19.78 32.07
C ASP A 63 -3.91 19.67 31.41
N GLY A 64 -3.79 19.10 30.21
CA GLY A 64 -2.53 18.98 29.48
C GLY A 64 -1.66 17.76 29.82
N ASP A 65 -2.15 16.83 30.63
CA ASP A 65 -1.49 15.57 30.97
C ASP A 65 -1.72 14.50 29.89
N LEU A 66 -0.65 13.83 29.47
CA LEU A 66 -0.70 12.69 28.54
C LEU A 66 -1.39 11.50 29.22
N ARG A 67 -2.59 11.13 28.78
CA ARG A 67 -3.38 10.04 29.41
C ARG A 67 -3.41 8.74 28.61
N VAL A 68 -3.28 8.79 27.28
CA VAL A 68 -3.34 7.59 26.42
C VAL A 68 -2.37 7.74 25.25
N ILE A 69 -1.49 6.75 25.08
CA ILE A 69 -0.79 6.48 23.80
C ILE A 69 -1.68 5.48 23.07
N ALA A 70 -2.51 5.97 22.15
CA ALA A 70 -3.26 5.08 21.28
C ALA A 70 -2.33 4.60 20.16
N ASP A 71 -2.52 3.35 19.68
CA ASP A 71 -2.04 2.95 18.36
C ASP A 71 -2.75 3.84 17.33
N ALA A 72 -2.23 5.04 17.11
CA ALA A 72 -2.85 5.94 16.15
C ALA A 72 -2.60 5.37 14.77
N LEU A 73 -3.70 5.21 14.05
CA LEU A 73 -3.73 4.96 12.65
C LEU A 73 -2.75 5.90 11.93
N THR A 74 -1.75 5.33 11.25
CA THR A 74 -0.78 6.09 10.46
C THR A 74 -0.98 5.80 8.98
N TYR A 75 -0.56 6.73 8.13
CA TYR A 75 -0.55 6.50 6.68
C TYR A 75 0.28 5.26 6.30
N GLU A 76 1.42 5.07 6.95
CA GLU A 76 2.26 3.87 6.78
C GLU A 76 1.53 2.60 7.17
N GLY A 77 0.89 2.57 8.35
CA GLY A 77 0.11 1.43 8.78
C GLY A 77 -1.04 1.09 7.83
N MET A 78 -1.68 2.11 7.23
CA MET A 78 -2.70 1.90 6.19
C MET A 78 -2.12 1.33 4.90
N LEU A 79 -0.94 1.81 4.49
CA LEU A 79 -0.23 1.29 3.32
C LEU A 79 0.19 -0.17 3.54
N ASP A 80 0.68 -0.49 4.74
CA ASP A 80 1.04 -1.83 5.18
C ASP A 80 -0.17 -2.77 5.16
N ALA A 81 -1.28 -2.35 5.75
CA ALA A 81 -2.52 -3.11 5.76
C ALA A 81 -3.04 -3.38 4.35
N ALA A 82 -3.00 -2.37 3.47
CA ALA A 82 -3.52 -2.45 2.11
C ALA A 82 -2.69 -3.37 1.19
N PHE A 83 -1.35 -3.31 1.24
CA PHE A 83 -0.54 -3.89 0.17
C PHE A 83 0.35 -5.07 0.58
N ASN A 84 0.68 -5.25 1.87
CA ASN A 84 1.64 -6.31 2.27
C ASN A 84 1.11 -7.72 1.97
N GLN A 85 -0.13 -8.02 2.35
CA GLN A 85 -0.69 -9.35 2.11
C GLN A 85 -0.92 -9.58 0.62
N ILE A 86 -1.47 -8.60 -0.11
CA ILE A 86 -1.67 -8.74 -1.57
C ILE A 86 -0.34 -9.02 -2.26
N ARG A 87 0.73 -8.29 -1.91
CA ARG A 87 2.09 -8.55 -2.39
C ARG A 87 2.51 -9.99 -2.12
N GLN A 88 2.38 -10.48 -0.89
CA GLN A 88 2.80 -11.82 -0.51
C GLN A 88 2.11 -12.94 -1.31
N PHE A 89 0.86 -12.73 -1.73
CA PHE A 89 0.10 -13.69 -2.54
C PHE A 89 0.25 -13.47 -4.06
N ALA A 90 0.83 -12.36 -4.51
CA ALA A 90 0.93 -12.01 -5.93
C ALA A 90 2.16 -12.60 -6.65
N SER A 91 3.08 -13.28 -5.94
CA SER A 91 4.38 -13.72 -6.47
C SER A 91 4.30 -14.57 -7.75
N GLY A 92 3.25 -15.37 -7.91
CA GLY A 92 3.01 -16.18 -9.11
C GLY A 92 2.19 -15.50 -10.22
N SER A 93 1.88 -14.20 -10.10
CA SER A 93 1.03 -13.48 -11.05
C SER A 93 1.67 -12.16 -11.50
N PRO A 94 2.46 -12.17 -12.60
CA PRO A 94 3.15 -10.98 -13.08
C PRO A 94 2.22 -9.78 -13.32
N SER A 95 1.02 -10.01 -13.86
CA SER A 95 0.03 -8.96 -14.09
C SER A 95 -0.41 -8.24 -12.80
N VAL A 96 -0.54 -8.97 -11.68
CA VAL A 96 -0.93 -8.41 -10.39
C VAL A 96 0.23 -7.64 -9.77
N VAL A 97 1.46 -8.15 -9.86
CA VAL A 97 2.68 -7.48 -9.39
C VAL A 97 2.92 -6.17 -10.15
N ILE A 98 2.80 -6.19 -11.47
CA ILE A 98 2.89 -5.00 -12.32
C ILE A 98 1.85 -3.97 -11.86
N ARG A 99 0.62 -4.41 -11.61
CA ARG A 99 -0.45 -3.52 -11.13
C ARG A 99 -0.19 -2.96 -9.74
N LEU A 100 0.37 -3.75 -8.82
CA LEU A 100 0.80 -3.26 -7.50
C LEU A 100 1.84 -2.14 -7.65
N LEU A 101 2.79 -2.29 -8.57
CA LEU A 101 3.78 -1.27 -8.78
C LEU A 101 3.19 -0.01 -9.42
N GLU A 102 2.29 -0.14 -10.39
CA GLU A 102 1.56 0.99 -10.99
C GLU A 102 0.72 1.74 -9.95
N ALA A 103 0.03 1.02 -9.06
CA ALA A 103 -0.66 1.59 -7.92
C ALA A 103 0.28 2.43 -7.03
N LEU A 104 1.46 1.89 -6.71
CA LEU A 104 2.46 2.60 -5.90
C LEU A 104 3.04 3.82 -6.64
N ILE A 105 3.19 3.77 -7.97
CA ILE A 105 3.59 4.93 -8.78
C ILE A 105 2.54 6.04 -8.66
N THR A 106 1.27 5.71 -8.87
CA THR A 106 0.18 6.67 -8.74
C THR A 106 0.15 7.28 -7.33
N ILE A 107 0.25 6.45 -6.28
CA ILE A 107 0.28 6.96 -4.90
C ILE A 107 1.50 7.86 -4.67
N HIS A 108 2.66 7.50 -5.24
CA HIS A 108 3.89 8.31 -5.13
C HIS A 108 3.73 9.70 -5.73
N GLU A 109 3.05 9.82 -6.88
CA GLU A 109 2.79 11.08 -7.57
C GLU A 109 1.85 12.00 -6.78
N PHE A 110 0.80 11.43 -6.18
CA PHE A 110 -0.17 12.17 -5.38
C PHE A 110 0.36 12.56 -3.99
N THR A 111 1.47 11.96 -3.56
CA THR A 111 2.02 12.18 -2.22
C THR A 111 3.04 13.32 -2.22
N HIS A 112 2.76 14.43 -1.53
CA HIS A 112 3.72 15.54 -1.41
C HIS A 112 4.57 15.50 -0.13
N ARG A 113 4.15 14.77 0.90
CA ARG A 113 4.87 14.70 2.18
C ARG A 113 6.07 13.75 2.09
N PRO A 114 7.30 14.18 2.44
CA PRO A 114 8.49 13.33 2.34
C PRO A 114 8.37 12.00 3.10
N TYR A 115 7.76 12.01 4.28
CA TYR A 115 7.54 10.82 5.09
C TYR A 115 6.63 9.80 4.39
N TYR A 116 5.52 10.24 3.80
CA TYR A 116 4.63 9.35 3.04
C TYR A 116 5.30 8.85 1.75
N LYS A 117 6.06 9.71 1.05
CA LYS A 117 6.86 9.27 -0.11
C LYS A 117 7.85 8.17 0.25
N ARG A 118 8.47 8.25 1.44
CA ARG A 118 9.37 7.21 1.95
C ARG A 118 8.63 5.89 2.18
N ALA A 119 7.43 5.92 2.77
CA ALA A 119 6.59 4.73 2.94
C ALA A 119 6.31 4.03 1.60
N VAL A 120 5.90 4.80 0.59
CA VAL A 120 5.62 4.28 -0.76
C VAL A 120 6.88 3.68 -1.40
N LYS A 121 8.04 4.35 -1.25
CA LYS A 121 9.34 3.82 -1.73
C LYS A 121 9.70 2.49 -1.09
N ILE A 122 9.46 2.32 0.21
CA ILE A 122 9.70 1.06 0.93
C ILE A 122 8.82 -0.06 0.34
N HIS A 123 7.54 0.21 0.12
CA HIS A 123 6.62 -0.75 -0.50
C HIS A 123 7.02 -1.11 -1.93
N ALA A 124 7.39 -0.13 -2.75
CA ALA A 124 7.86 -0.38 -4.11
C ALA A 124 9.13 -1.25 -4.13
N LYS A 125 10.03 -1.06 -3.16
CA LYS A 125 11.24 -1.88 -3.04
C LYS A 125 10.91 -3.32 -2.66
N MET A 126 9.95 -3.52 -1.76
CA MET A 126 9.48 -4.86 -1.41
C MET A 126 8.83 -5.58 -2.60
N VAL A 127 8.06 -4.86 -3.44
CA VAL A 127 7.49 -5.43 -4.68
C VAL A 127 8.58 -5.79 -5.67
N LEU A 128 9.55 -4.90 -5.89
CA LEU A 128 10.67 -5.14 -6.81
C LEU A 128 11.53 -6.34 -6.37
N ASN A 129 11.84 -6.45 -5.08
CA ASN A 129 12.60 -7.58 -4.54
C ASN A 129 11.83 -8.88 -4.75
N MET A 130 10.54 -8.91 -4.43
CA MET A 130 9.71 -10.10 -4.64
C MET A 130 9.64 -10.51 -6.12
N ALA A 131 9.46 -9.56 -7.03
CA ALA A 131 9.46 -9.85 -8.47
C ALA A 131 10.81 -10.41 -8.95
N SER A 132 11.92 -9.90 -8.41
CA SER A 132 13.27 -10.42 -8.71
C SER A 132 13.45 -11.86 -8.26
N ASP A 133 12.79 -12.27 -7.17
CA ASP A 133 12.93 -13.59 -6.58
C ASP A 133 11.94 -14.61 -7.17
N SER A 134 10.82 -14.16 -7.78
CA SER A 134 9.70 -15.04 -8.15
C SER A 134 9.40 -15.15 -9.65
N PHE A 135 9.94 -14.28 -10.51
CA PHE A 135 9.63 -14.32 -11.94
C PHE A 135 10.63 -15.18 -12.72
N ASP A 136 10.10 -16.16 -13.46
CA ASP A 136 10.90 -17.00 -14.35
C ASP A 136 11.20 -16.30 -15.70
N GLU A 137 10.25 -15.54 -16.24
CA GLU A 137 10.40 -14.82 -17.51
C GLU A 137 11.14 -13.48 -17.30
N HIS A 138 12.27 -13.34 -17.99
CA HIS A 138 13.17 -12.20 -17.82
C HIS A 138 12.52 -10.86 -18.19
N ASN A 139 11.68 -10.84 -19.24
CA ASN A 139 11.04 -9.61 -19.69
C ASN A 139 10.01 -9.07 -18.70
N ASP A 140 9.33 -9.95 -17.95
CA ASP A 140 8.37 -9.53 -16.92
C ASP A 140 9.10 -8.77 -15.79
N PHE A 141 10.29 -9.26 -15.39
CA PHE A 141 11.09 -8.59 -14.38
C PHE A 141 11.65 -7.26 -14.90
N ILE A 142 12.13 -7.20 -16.15
CA ILE A 142 12.55 -5.94 -16.78
C ILE A 142 11.41 -4.92 -16.75
N ASP A 143 10.19 -5.35 -17.03
CA ASP A 143 9.02 -4.47 -17.09
C ASP A 143 8.68 -3.85 -15.72
N VAL A 144 8.76 -4.65 -14.66
CA VAL A 144 8.65 -4.20 -13.26
C VAL A 144 9.82 -3.28 -12.89
N LYS A 145 11.07 -3.65 -13.23
CA LYS A 145 12.26 -2.84 -12.93
C LYS A 145 12.16 -1.46 -13.56
N LYS A 146 11.80 -1.38 -14.85
CA LYS A 146 11.62 -0.11 -15.58
C LYS A 146 10.56 0.78 -14.94
N ARG A 147 9.40 0.23 -14.55
CA ARG A 147 8.36 0.99 -13.83
C ARG A 147 8.85 1.52 -12.49
N SER A 148 9.63 0.74 -11.76
CA SER A 148 10.11 1.12 -10.43
C SER A 148 10.98 2.38 -10.43
N GLN A 149 11.64 2.67 -11.57
CA GLN A 149 12.44 3.89 -11.77
C GLN A 149 11.60 5.16 -11.67
N LEU A 150 10.28 5.11 -11.94
CA LEU A 150 9.38 6.25 -11.76
C LEU A 150 9.23 6.66 -10.28
N ILE A 151 9.49 5.74 -9.36
CA ILE A 151 9.44 6.00 -7.91
C ILE A 151 10.83 6.37 -7.37
N PHE A 152 11.87 5.66 -7.82
CA PHE A 152 13.21 5.83 -7.27
C PHE A 152 14.07 6.88 -7.99
N GLY A 153 13.70 7.26 -9.21
CA GLY A 153 14.53 7.99 -10.16
C GLY A 153 15.58 7.10 -10.83
N ASP A 154 16.25 7.63 -11.85
CA ASP A 154 17.27 6.91 -12.65
C ASP A 154 18.56 6.57 -11.88
N GLY A 155 18.60 6.74 -10.55
CA GLY A 155 19.82 6.80 -9.75
C GLY A 155 19.90 5.85 -8.56
N SER A 156 19.23 4.69 -8.57
CA SER A 156 19.38 3.70 -7.48
C SER A 156 19.72 2.29 -7.97
N ASP A 157 20.84 2.20 -8.66
CA ASP A 157 21.71 1.02 -8.63
C ASP A 157 23.15 1.54 -8.38
N GLN A 158 23.47 1.80 -7.10
CA GLN A 158 24.80 1.64 -6.51
C GLN A 158 24.64 0.86 -5.20
#